data_AF-A0A2V9TM73-F1
#
_entry.id   AF-A0A2V9TM73-F1
#
_cell.length_a   1.000
_cell.length_b   1.000
_cell.length_c   1.000
_cell.angle_alpha   90.00
_cell.angle_beta   90.00
_cell.angle_gamma   90.00
#
_symmetry.space_group_name_H-M   'P 1'
#
loop_
_entity.id
_entity.type
_entity.pdbx_description
1 polymer ?
#
loop_
_entity_poly.entity_id
_entity_poly.type
_entity_poly.pdbx_seq_one_letter_code
_entity_poly.pdbx_strand_id
1 'polypeptide(L)'
;MSRTVRQRIERPPAFTYREQSGGFLRRRPGALVLNCDQAALERLAERFGTPLYIYSASAIRERLRIFQHAFRKVPHTICYSVKANSNLG
;
A
#
# COMPACT_ATOMS: atom_id res chain seq x y z
N MET A 1 -5.07 -18.34 -18.44
CA MET A 1 -4.09 -17.43 -19.09
C MET A 1 -4.04 -16.15 -18.26
N SER A 2 -3.00 -15.99 -17.44
CA SER A 2 -2.90 -14.93 -16.44
C SER A 2 -2.52 -13.60 -17.10
N ARG A 3 -3.41 -12.60 -17.12
CA ARG A 3 -3.10 -11.25 -17.61
C ARG A 3 -2.12 -10.61 -16.61
N THR A 4 -0.86 -10.45 -17.00
CA THR A 4 0.14 -9.73 -16.23
C THR A 4 -0.24 -8.26 -16.13
N VAL A 5 -0.86 -7.88 -15.01
CA VAL A 5 -1.09 -6.48 -14.64
C VAL A 5 0.27 -5.81 -14.49
N ARG A 6 0.61 -4.84 -15.35
CA ARG A 6 1.81 -4.03 -15.18
C ARG A 6 1.62 -3.16 -13.93
N GLN A 7 2.38 -3.46 -12.89
CA GLN A 7 2.41 -2.68 -11.66
C GLN A 7 3.64 -1.78 -11.66
N ARG A 8 3.43 -0.47 -11.56
CA ARG A 8 4.52 0.49 -11.35
C ARG A 8 4.54 0.86 -9.88
N ILE A 9 5.62 0.48 -9.19
CA ILE A 9 5.83 0.79 -7.77
C ILE A 9 6.33 2.24 -7.68
N GLU A 10 5.67 3.07 -6.89
CA GLU A 10 6.15 4.44 -6.63
C GLU A 10 6.77 4.61 -5.25
N ARG A 11 6.23 3.95 -4.24
CA ARG A 11 6.83 3.86 -2.90
C ARG A 11 6.77 2.43 -2.40
N PRO A 12 7.91 1.75 -2.32
CA PRO A 12 7.97 0.41 -1.76
C PRO A 12 7.48 0.39 -0.30
N PRO A 13 6.68 -0.60 0.11
CA PRO A 13 5.88 -1.55 -0.68
C PRO A 13 4.39 -1.18 -0.79
N ALA A 14 3.94 -0.09 -0.14
CA ALA A 14 2.52 0.15 0.11
C ALA A 14 1.72 0.73 -1.08
N PHE A 15 2.35 1.59 -1.89
CA PHE A 15 1.66 2.41 -2.90
C PHE A 15 2.08 2.02 -4.31
N THR A 16 1.11 1.56 -5.10
CA THR A 16 1.33 1.00 -6.44
C THR A 16 0.33 1.56 -7.43
N TYR A 17 0.78 1.86 -8.64
CA TYR A 17 -0.13 2.10 -9.75
C TYR A 17 -0.51 0.79 -10.43
N ARG A 18 -1.80 0.61 -10.71
CA ARG A 18 -2.34 -0.48 -11.50
C ARG A 18 -3.05 0.08 -12.71
N GLU A 19 -2.82 -0.52 -13.87
CA GLU A 19 -3.61 -0.21 -15.07
C GLU A 19 -5.03 -0.73 -14.91
N GLN A 20 -6.01 0.17 -15.04
CA GLN A 20 -7.41 -0.21 -15.14
C GLN A 20 -7.64 -0.75 -16.56
N SER A 21 -8.07 -2.02 -16.66
CA SER A 21 -8.37 -2.64 -17.94
C SER A 21 -9.56 -1.92 -18.60
N GLY A 22 -9.27 -1.05 -19.57
CA GLY A 22 -10.26 -0.60 -20.55
C GLY A 22 -10.69 -1.78 -21.42
N GLY A 23 -11.95 -1.80 -21.86
CA GLY A 23 -12.51 -2.88 -22.68
C GLY A 23 -11.66 -3.27 -23.89
N PHE A 24 -11.89 -4.49 -24.39
CA PHE A 24 -11.08 -5.23 -25.38
C PHE A 24 -10.77 -4.47 -26.69
N LEU A 25 -11.49 -3.38 -26.98
CA LEU A 25 -11.39 -2.60 -28.22
C LEU A 25 -10.58 -1.30 -28.12
N ARG A 26 -9.96 -0.97 -26.98
CA ARG A 26 -9.23 0.30 -26.81
C ARG A 26 -7.75 0.21 -27.25
N ARG A 27 -7.38 1.07 -28.22
CA ARG A 27 -6.00 1.29 -28.72
C ARG A 27 -5.14 2.22 -27.82
N ARG A 28 -5.72 2.79 -26.75
CA ARG A 28 -5.01 3.69 -25.81
C ARG A 28 -4.63 2.95 -24.51
N PRO A 29 -3.47 3.27 -23.90
CA PRO A 29 -3.13 2.74 -22.59
C PRO A 29 -4.25 3.04 -21.58
N GLY A 30 -4.54 2.06 -20.73
CA GLY A 30 -5.55 2.19 -19.67
C GLY A 30 -5.17 3.27 -18.67
N ALA A 31 -6.18 3.81 -17.96
CA ALA A 31 -5.92 4.77 -16.88
C ALA A 31 -5.11 4.08 -15.76
N LEU A 32 -4.08 4.76 -15.25
CA LEU A 32 -3.32 4.30 -14.09
C LEU A 32 -4.06 4.72 -12.83
N VAL A 33 -4.41 3.76 -11.99
CA VAL A 33 -5.07 3.99 -10.70
C VAL A 33 -4.07 3.78 -9.58
N LEU A 34 -3.99 4.74 -8.65
CA LEU A 34 -3.16 4.62 -7.47
C LEU A 34 -3.87 3.78 -6.40
N ASN A 35 -3.16 2.78 -5.89
CA ASN A 35 -3.64 1.85 -4.89
C ASN A 35 -2.75 1.86 -3.65
N CYS A 36 -3.37 1.74 -2.48
CA CYS A 36 -2.73 1.36 -1.22
C CYS A 36 -3.17 -0.06 -0.88
N ASP A 37 -2.23 -0.99 -0.76
CA ASP A 37 -2.51 -2.43 -0.72
C ASP A 37 -3.40 -2.87 -1.92
N GLN A 38 -4.67 -3.16 -1.68
CA GLN A 38 -5.66 -3.53 -2.71
C GLN A 38 -6.75 -2.46 -2.91
N ALA A 39 -6.72 -1.36 -2.18
CA ALA A 39 -7.74 -0.31 -2.23
C ALA A 39 -7.33 0.82 -3.18
N ALA A 40 -8.22 1.19 -4.10
CA ALA A 40 -8.04 2.34 -4.98
C ALA A 40 -8.30 3.66 -4.22
N LEU A 41 -7.35 4.58 -4.27
CA LEU A 41 -7.38 5.81 -3.45
C LEU A 41 -8.53 6.74 -3.83
N GLU A 42 -8.84 6.86 -5.12
CA GLU A 42 -9.97 7.68 -5.61
C GLU A 42 -11.30 7.21 -4.99
N ARG A 43 -11.54 5.89 -4.99
CA ARG A 43 -12.74 5.30 -4.38
C ARG A 43 -12.81 5.54 -2.86
N LEU A 44 -11.66 5.60 -2.19
CA LEU A 44 -11.62 5.91 -0.76
C LEU A 44 -11.91 7.39 -0.52
N ALA A 45 -11.36 8.30 -1.34
CA ALA A 45 -11.61 9.73 -1.25
C ALA A 45 -13.08 10.08 -1.53
N GLU A 46 -13.71 9.45 -2.53
CA GLU A 46 -15.15 9.62 -2.78
C GLU A 46 -16.01 9.13 -1.61
N ARG A 47 -15.63 8.01 -1.00
CA ARG A 47 -16.40 7.39 0.09
C ARG A 47 -16.24 8.12 1.42
N PHE A 48 -15.04 8.59 1.75
CA PHE A 48 -14.70 9.12 3.07
C PHE A 48 -14.43 10.62 3.09
N GLY A 49 -14.43 11.28 1.93
CA GLY A 49 -14.09 12.70 1.79
C GLY A 49 -12.59 12.97 1.90
N THR A 50 -12.22 14.25 1.82
CA THR A 50 -10.83 14.73 1.97
C THR A 50 -10.76 15.93 2.91
N PRO A 51 -9.68 16.11 3.70
CA PRO A 51 -8.43 15.33 3.70
C PRO A 51 -8.58 13.93 4.31
N LEU A 52 -7.88 12.94 3.72
CA LEU A 52 -7.94 11.53 4.13
C LEU A 52 -6.54 10.93 4.31
N TYR A 53 -6.28 10.35 5.48
CA TYR A 53 -5.05 9.60 5.76
C TYR A 53 -5.28 8.11 5.48
N ILE A 54 -4.40 7.51 4.68
CA ILE A 54 -4.49 6.11 4.28
C ILE A 54 -3.19 5.40 4.69
N TYR A 55 -3.31 4.38 5.54
CA TYR A 55 -2.20 3.58 6.03
C TYR A 55 -2.24 2.17 5.42
N SER A 56 -1.09 1.66 4.98
CA SER A 56 -0.96 0.26 4.57
C SER A 56 -0.62 -0.61 5.77
N ALA A 57 -1.54 -1.50 6.12
CA ALA A 57 -1.32 -2.45 7.22
C ALA A 57 -0.27 -3.50 6.84
N SER A 58 -0.17 -3.87 5.56
CA SER A 58 0.84 -4.81 5.07
C SER A 58 2.26 -4.26 5.27
N ALA A 59 2.48 -3.00 4.90
CA ALA A 59 3.78 -2.35 5.00
C ALA A 59 4.21 -2.08 6.45
N ILE A 60 3.28 -1.79 7.37
CA ILE A 60 3.59 -1.67 8.80
C ILE A 60 4.06 -3.03 9.35
N ARG A 61 3.33 -4.11 9.04
CA ARG A 61 3.70 -5.46 9.48
C ARG A 61 5.03 -5.93 8.90
N GLU A 62 5.30 -5.62 7.64
CA GLU A 62 6.58 -5.96 7.00
C GLU A 62 7.76 -5.28 7.70
N ARG A 63 7.65 -3.98 8.00
CA ARG A 63 8.68 -3.25 8.75
C ARG A 63 8.94 -3.87 10.12
N LEU A 64 7.88 -4.24 10.85
CA LEU A 64 8.02 -4.95 12.12
C LEU A 64 8.78 -6.27 11.95
N ARG A 65 8.44 -7.08 10.94
CA ARG A 65 9.13 -8.35 10.66
C ARG A 65 10.60 -8.14 10.32
N ILE A 66 10.94 -7.09 9.59
CA ILE A 66 12.34 -6.74 9.27
C ILE A 66 13.13 -6.49 10.56
N PHE A 67 12.58 -5.69 11.49
CA PHE A 67 13.23 -5.46 12.79
C PHE A 67 13.36 -6.74 13.62
N GLN A 68 12.30 -7.53 13.72
CA GLN A 68 12.31 -8.82 14.44
C GLN A 68 13.39 -9.76 13.88
N HIS A 69 13.50 -9.84 12.54
CA HIS A 69 14.49 -10.67 11.89
C HIS A 69 15.92 -10.15 12.08
N ALA A 70 16.13 -8.84 12.01
CA ALA A 70 17.45 -8.22 12.18
C ALA A 70 18.03 -8.51 13.58
N PHE A 71 17.21 -8.43 14.62
CA PHE A 71 17.63 -8.64 16.01
C PHE A 71 17.46 -10.07 16.52
N ARG A 72 17.09 -11.04 15.67
CA ARG A 72 16.78 -12.43 16.06
C ARG A 72 17.85 -13.17 16.86
N LYS A 73 19.11 -12.73 16.82
CA LYS A 73 20.24 -13.36 17.51
C LYS A 73 20.42 -12.89 18.96
N VAL A 74 19.69 -11.86 19.39
CA VAL A 74 19.75 -11.31 20.75
C VAL A 74 18.35 -11.27 21.35
N PRO A 75 18.16 -11.55 22.65
CA PRO A 75 16.91 -11.25 23.32
C PRO A 75 16.59 -9.76 23.20
N HIS A 76 15.42 -9.41 22.65
CA HIS A 76 15.04 -8.03 22.42
C HIS A 76 13.53 -7.84 22.51
N THR A 77 13.13 -6.60 22.81
CA THR A 77 11.74 -6.13 22.75
C THR A 77 11.68 -4.94 21.80
N ILE A 78 10.79 -4.98 20.82
CA ILE A 78 10.60 -3.86 19.89
C ILE A 78 9.56 -2.90 20.49
N CYS A 79 9.99 -1.67 20.78
CA CYS A 79 9.11 -0.63 21.31
C CYS A 79 8.77 0.38 20.21
N TYR A 80 7.51 0.45 19.82
CA TYR A 80 7.03 1.47 18.88
C TYR A 80 6.90 2.83 19.58
N SER A 81 7.42 3.89 18.95
CA SER A 81 7.34 5.24 19.51
C SER A 81 6.02 5.91 19.11
N VAL A 82 5.10 6.05 20.07
CA VAL A 82 3.75 6.61 19.83
C VAL A 82 3.75 8.05 19.32
N LYS A 83 4.85 8.80 19.52
CA LYS A 83 5.03 10.14 18.95
C LYS A 83 5.00 10.15 17.41
N ALA A 84 5.29 9.02 16.77
CA ALA A 84 5.25 8.91 15.32
C ALA A 84 3.81 8.89 14.79
N ASN A 85 2.92 8.16 15.48
CA ASN A 85 1.50 8.08 15.21
C ASN A 85 0.84 7.30 16.35
N SER A 86 -0.07 7.92 17.09
CA SER A 86 -0.80 7.32 18.23
C SER A 86 -2.21 6.87 17.88
N ASN A 87 -2.54 6.75 16.59
CA ASN A 87 -3.86 6.35 16.14
C ASN A 87 -4.14 4.87 16.51
N LEU A 88 -5.25 4.62 17.22
CA LEU A 88 -5.66 3.29 17.67
C LEU A 88 -6.84 2.72 16.86
N GLY A 89 -7.47 3.52 16.00
CA GLY A 89 -8.68 3.16 15.26
C GLY A 89 -9.92 3.81 15.84
#